data_AF-A0A960H8A4-F1
#
_entry.id   AF-A0A960H8A4-F1
#
_cell.length_a   1.000
_cell.length_b   1.000
_cell.length_c   1.000
_cell.angle_alpha   90.00
_cell.angle_beta   90.00
_cell.angle_gamma   90.00
#
_symmetry.space_group_name_H-M   'P 1'
#
loop_
_entity.id
_entity.type
_entity.pdbx_description
1 polymer ?
#
loop_
_entity_poly.entity_id
_entity_poly.type
_entity_poly.pdbx_seq_one_letter_code
_entity_poly.pdbx_strand_id
1 'polypeptide(L)' 'ESSPSIVTPLNSAIGYEEAAKVAKEALKERKTIRQTVIDRGLIGDTLSEEELDKRLDVLAMAKVRDER' A
#
# COMPACT_ATOMS: atom_id res chain seq x y z
N GLU A 1 8.82 -0.67 13.72
CA GLU A 1 9.40 -0.45 12.39
C GLU A 1 8.33 -0.58 11.35
N SER A 2 8.08 0.47 10.57
CA SER A 2 7.05 0.42 9.54
C SER A 2 7.63 -0.17 8.28
N SER A 3 7.60 -1.51 8.20
CA SER A 3 8.31 -2.22 7.13
C SER A 3 7.81 -1.77 5.75
N PRO A 4 8.72 -1.26 4.88
CA PRO A 4 8.39 -0.88 3.49
C PRO A 4 7.85 -2.05 2.65
N SER A 5 7.85 -3.27 3.21
CA SER A 5 7.21 -4.47 2.68
C SER A 5 5.75 -4.24 2.29
N ILE A 6 5.00 -3.41 3.02
CA ILE A 6 3.56 -3.16 2.74
C ILE A 6 3.31 -2.37 1.45
N VAL A 7 4.28 -1.59 0.96
CA VAL A 7 4.12 -0.81 -0.28
C VAL A 7 4.95 -1.36 -1.44
N THR A 8 5.76 -2.40 -1.18
CA THR A 8 6.60 -3.06 -2.20
C THR A 8 5.81 -3.54 -3.42
N PRO A 9 4.65 -4.23 -3.28
CA PRO A 9 3.86 -4.61 -4.46
C PRO A 9 3.13 -3.44 -5.12
N LEU A 10 3.04 -2.27 -4.47
CA LEU A 10 2.48 -1.07 -5.09
C LEU A 10 3.52 -0.36 -5.98
N ASN A 11 4.82 -0.57 -5.76
CA ASN A 11 5.89 0.04 -6.54
C ASN A 11 5.75 -0.19 -8.06
N SER A 12 5.24 -1.35 -8.49
CA SER A 12 5.06 -1.66 -9.91
C SER A 12 3.82 -1.02 -10.54
N ALA A 13 2.85 -0.56 -9.75
CA ALA A 13 1.64 0.09 -10.23
C ALA A 13 1.71 1.62 -10.20
N ILE A 14 2.22 2.18 -9.09
CA ILE A 14 2.26 3.63 -8.84
C ILE A 14 3.69 4.20 -8.82
N GLY A 15 4.71 3.35 -8.91
CA GLY A 15 6.12 3.74 -8.82
C GLY A 15 6.65 3.74 -7.38
N TYR A 16 7.97 3.57 -7.25
CA TYR A 16 8.66 3.49 -5.96
C TYR A 16 8.52 4.78 -5.12
N GLU A 17 8.65 5.95 -5.75
CA GLU A 17 8.56 7.23 -5.03
C GLU A 17 7.16 7.49 -4.47
N GLU A 18 6.11 7.25 -5.25
CA GLU A 18 4.74 7.44 -4.78
C GLU A 18 4.35 6.43 -3.71
N ALA A 19 4.74 5.16 -3.88
CA ALA A 19 4.54 4.13 -2.87
C ALA A 19 5.21 4.48 -1.53
N ALA A 20 6.43 5.04 -1.56
CA ALA A 20 7.11 5.49 -0.35
C ALA A 20 6.40 6.68 0.33
N LYS A 21 5.85 7.62 -0.46
CA LYS A 21 5.07 8.74 0.09
C LYS A 21 3.76 8.26 0.72
N VAL A 22 3.03 7.37 0.04
CA VAL A 22 1.82 6.72 0.57
C VAL A 22 2.10 6.03 1.90
N ALA A 23 3.19 5.26 2.00
CA ALA A 23 3.56 4.59 3.26
C ALA A 23 3.78 5.60 4.39
N LYS A 24 4.56 6.65 4.13
CA LYS A 24 4.87 7.68 5.12
C LYS A 24 3.62 8.43 5.59
N GLU A 25 2.72 8.76 4.66
CA GLU A 25 1.49 9.47 4.95
C GLU A 25 0.49 8.62 5.71
N ALA A 26 0.28 7.36 5.30
CA ALA A 26 -0.56 6.41 6.02
C ALA A 26 -0.09 6.23 7.48
N LEU A 27 1.22 6.13 7.72
CA LEU A 27 1.78 6.04 9.06
C LEU A 27 1.61 7.33 9.87
N LYS A 28 1.84 8.49 9.23
CA LYS A 28 1.73 9.79 9.88
C LYS A 28 0.29 10.11 10.27
N GLU A 29 -0.65 9.82 9.39
CA GLU A 29 -2.08 10.08 9.59
C GLU A 29 -2.81 8.93 10.29
N ARG A 30 -2.11 7.82 10.57
CA ARG A 30 -2.70 6.57 11.06
C ARG A 30 -3.89 6.10 10.21
N LYS A 31 -3.79 6.32 8.89
CA LYS A 31 -4.74 5.84 7.89
C LYS A 31 -4.26 4.52 7.32
N THR A 32 -5.17 3.80 6.68
CA THR A 32 -4.80 2.61 5.90
C THR A 32 -4.14 3.02 4.60
N ILE A 33 -3.25 2.17 4.09
CA ILE A 33 -2.62 2.38 2.77
C ILE A 33 -3.69 2.55 1.69
N ARG A 34 -4.76 1.74 1.74
CA ARG A 34 -5.91 1.84 0.84
C ARG A 34 -6.47 3.26 0.82
N GLN A 35 -6.77 3.81 1.99
CA GLN A 35 -7.33 5.15 2.10
C GLN A 35 -6.36 6.21 1.57
N THR A 36 -5.08 6.11 1.91
CA THR A 36 -4.06 7.06 1.44
C THR A 36 -3.87 7.03 -0.08
N VAL A 37 -3.95 5.85 -0.71
CA VAL A 37 -3.87 5.71 -2.19
C VAL A 37 -5.09 6.36 -2.85
N ILE A 38 -6.28 6.16 -2.29
CA ILE A 38 -7.53 6.77 -2.78
C ILE A 38 -7.50 8.29 -2.59
N ASP A 39 -7.15 8.77 -1.39
CA ASP A 39 -7.06 10.20 -1.04
C ASP A 39 -6.08 10.94 -1.97
N ARG A 40 -5.01 10.27 -2.41
CA ARG A 40 -4.01 10.82 -3.34
C ARG A 40 -4.43 10.76 -4.81
N GLY A 41 -5.56 10.15 -5.14
CA GLY A 41 -6.01 9.99 -6.52
C GLY A 41 -5.10 9.08 -7.35
N LEU A 42 -4.48 8.09 -6.72
CA LEU A 42 -3.62 7.11 -7.39
C LEU A 42 -4.42 5.95 -8.01
N ILE A 43 -5.75 5.97 -7.86
CA ILE A 43 -6.66 5.05 -8.54
C ILE A 43 -6.93 5.56 -9.95
N GLY A 44 -6.68 4.73 -10.95
CA GLY A 44 -6.86 5.05 -12.36
C GLY A 44 -6.60 3.84 -13.25
N ASP A 45 -6.21 4.07 -14.50
CA ASP A 45 -5.99 2.98 -15.47
C ASP A 45 -4.87 2.00 -15.07
N THR A 46 -3.87 2.47 -14.30
CA THR A 46 -2.72 1.66 -13.87
C THR A 46 -2.93 0.92 -12.55
N LEU A 47 -3.90 1.36 -11.74
CA LEU A 47 -4.22 0.76 -10.44
C LEU A 47 -5.70 0.96 -10.14
N SER A 48 -6.47 -0.13 -10.17
CA SER A 48 -7.87 -0.13 -9.74
C SER A 48 -8.00 -0.39 -8.24
N GLU A 49 -9.15 -0.05 -7.66
CA GLU A 49 -9.43 -0.35 -6.25
C GLU A 49 -9.36 -1.85 -5.95
N GLU A 50 -9.88 -2.70 -6.86
CA GLU A 50 -9.82 -4.15 -6.71
C GLU A 50 -8.39 -4.69 -6.77
N GLU A 51 -7.56 -4.13 -7.65
CA GLU A 51 -6.16 -4.54 -7.79
C GLU A 51 -5.33 -4.07 -6.59
N LEU A 52 -5.62 -2.87 -6.08
CA LEU A 52 -5.07 -2.39 -4.82
C LEU A 52 -5.43 -3.34 -3.67
N ASP A 53 -6.69 -3.73 -3.57
CA ASP A 53 -7.17 -4.63 -2.52
C ASP A 53 -6.48 -6.00 -2.62
N LYS A 54 -6.39 -6.58 -3.82
CA LYS A 54 -5.63 -7.82 -4.07
C LYS A 54 -4.17 -7.71 -3.64
N ARG A 55 -3.49 -6.63 -4.01
CA ARG A 55 -2.07 -6.43 -3.64
C ARG A 55 -1.88 -6.26 -2.14
N LEU A 56 -2.83 -5.61 -1.46
CA LEU A 56 -2.81 -5.45 -0.01
C LEU A 56 -3.20 -6.74 0.72
N ASP A 57 -4.10 -7.55 0.17
CA ASP A 57 -4.53 -8.84 0.73
C ASP A 57 -3.39 -9.87 0.68
N VAL A 58 -2.67 -9.97 -0.44
CA VAL A 58 -1.49 -10.86 -0.57
C VAL A 58 -0.43 -10.52 0.48
N LEU A 59 -0.27 -9.23 0.82
CA LEU A 59 0.62 -8.80 1.89
C LEU A 59 0.09 -9.13 3.29
N ALA A 60 -1.23 -8.99 3.51
CA ALA A 60 -1.86 -9.40 4.75
C ALA A 60 -1.65 -10.91 4.97
N MET A 61 -1.87 -11.72 3.93
CA MET A 61 -1.61 -13.17 3.94
C MET A 61 -0.14 -13.50 4.22
N ALA A 62 0.81 -12.76 3.63
CA ALA A 62 2.24 -12.98 3.86
C ALA A 62 2.70 -12.62 5.28
N LYS A 63 2.01 -11.67 5.96
CA LYS A 63 2.32 -11.25 7.33
C LYS A 63 1.69 -12.10 8.43
N VAL A 64 0.83 -13.08 8.12
CA VAL A 64 0.25 -14.02 9.11
C VAL A 64 1.32 -14.87 9.84
N ARG A 65 2.61 -14.75 9.48
CA ARG A 65 3.72 -15.40 10.20
C ARG A 65 4.53 -14.51 11.14
N ASP A 66 4.23 -13.22 11.26
CA ASP A 66 4.97 -12.27 12.10
C ASP A 66 4.23 -11.94 13.41
N GLU A 67 3.62 -12.96 14.02
CA GLU A 67 3.14 -12.92 15.41
C GLU A 67 3.81 -14.06 16.18
N ARG A 68 5.10 -13.87 16.53
CA ARG A 68 5.77 -14.59 17.62
C ARG A 68 6.75 -13.69 18.34
#